data_AF-A0A1I5ZU77-F1
#
_entry.id   AF-A0A1I5ZU77-F1
#
_cell.length_a   1.000
_cell.length_b   1.000
_cell.length_c   1.000
_cell.angle_alpha   90.00
_cell.angle_beta   90.00
_cell.angle_gamma   90.00
#
_symmetry.space_group_name_H-M   'P 1'
#
loop_
_entity.id
_entity.type
_entity.pdbx_description
1 polymer ?
#
loop_
_entity_poly.entity_id
_entity_poly.type
_entity_poly.pdbx_seq_one_letter_code
_entity_poly.pdbx_strand_id
1 'polypeptide(L)'
;MTQQTGTQLRRKDDGTVDLVGSELTTTGERIEKECEGWFRHRTRRTGRFPYQVRLPHDVDADHINATLADGVLTVRAPKSEAAKPRRIAISAT
;
A
#
# COMPACT_ATOMS: atom_id res chain seq x y z
N MET A 1 -39.74 11.84 -14.23
CA MET A 1 -39.48 10.44 -14.62
C MET A 1 -38.52 10.52 -15.79
N THR A 2 -37.23 10.26 -15.65
CA THR A 2 -36.61 8.97 -15.35
C THR A 2 -35.15 9.25 -14.92
N GLN A 3 -34.75 8.75 -13.75
CA GLN A 3 -33.36 8.80 -13.29
C GLN A 3 -32.59 7.69 -14.03
N GLN A 4 -31.56 8.05 -14.79
CA GLN A 4 -30.58 7.09 -15.30
C GLN A 4 -29.61 6.76 -14.16
N THR A 5 -29.80 5.59 -13.54
CA THR A 5 -28.90 5.02 -12.55
C THR A 5 -27.64 4.51 -13.24
N GLY A 6 -26.62 5.36 -13.33
CA GLY A 6 -25.26 4.91 -13.58
C GLY A 6 -24.72 4.22 -12.32
N THR A 7 -24.92 2.91 -12.20
CA THR A 7 -24.30 2.11 -11.13
C THR A 7 -22.82 1.95 -11.44
N GLN A 8 -22.05 3.00 -11.14
CA GLN A 8 -20.60 2.95 -11.14
C GLN A 8 -20.18 2.12 -9.91
N LEU A 9 -19.88 0.84 -10.14
CA LEU A 9 -19.25 -0.06 -9.17
C LEU A 9 -17.96 0.59 -8.64
N ARG A 10 -18.06 1.30 -7.52
CA ARG A 10 -16.93 1.84 -6.77
C ARG A 10 -16.12 0.69 -6.18
N ARG A 11 -15.15 0.17 -6.94
CA ARG A 11 -13.93 -0.40 -6.35
C ARG A 11 -12.98 0.77 -6.13
N LYS A 12 -13.16 1.45 -5.01
CA LYS A 12 -12.10 2.32 -4.49
C LYS A 12 -11.73 1.71 -3.15
N ASP A 13 -10.74 0.81 -3.20
CA ASP A 13 -9.96 0.47 -2.03
C ASP A 13 -9.15 1.76 -1.75
N ASP A 14 -9.72 2.68 -0.98
CA ASP A 14 -9.06 3.90 -0.57
C ASP A 14 -8.07 3.53 0.55
N GLY A 15 -6.78 3.60 0.24
CA GLY A 15 -5.69 3.30 1.17
C GLY A 15 -4.70 4.45 1.27
N THR A 16 -4.15 4.67 2.46
CA THR A 16 -3.11 5.67 2.73
C THR A 16 -1.79 4.96 2.97
N VAL A 17 -0.70 5.51 2.43
CA VAL A 17 0.66 5.02 2.64
C VAL A 17 1.47 6.17 3.21
N ASP A 18 1.94 6.01 4.44
CA ASP A 18 2.71 6.98 5.20
C ASP A 18 4.10 6.43 5.48
N LEU A 19 5.13 7.28 5.35
CA LEU A 19 6.50 6.95 5.75
C LEU A 19 6.93 7.91 6.86
N VAL A 20 7.35 7.35 8.00
CA VAL A 20 7.91 8.12 9.11
C VAL A 20 9.29 7.54 9.42
N GLY A 21 10.35 8.27 9.08
CA GLY A 21 11.73 7.78 9.18
C GLY A 21 11.93 6.53 8.32
N SER A 22 12.08 5.37 8.96
CA SER A 22 12.21 4.05 8.31
C SER A 22 10.97 3.16 8.47
N GLU A 23 9.90 3.66 9.07
CA GLU A 23 8.66 2.90 9.28
C GLU A 23 7.61 3.27 8.24
N LEU A 24 7.25 2.28 7.42
CA LEU A 24 6.22 2.40 6.39
C LEU A 24 4.90 1.87 6.96
N THR A 25 3.90 2.75 7.03
CA THR A 25 2.55 2.43 7.49
C THR A 25 1.59 2.50 6.32
N THR A 26 0.88 1.41 6.07
CA THR A 26 -0.20 1.33 5.09
C THR A 26 -1.50 1.11 5.82
N THR A 27 -2.48 1.96 5.59
CA THR A 27 -3.84 1.77 6.06
C THR A 27 -4.75 1.54 4.86
N GLY A 28 -5.49 0.43 4.87
CA GLY A 28 -6.52 0.16 3.86
C GLY A 28 -7.88 -0.05 4.52
N GLU A 29 -8.95 0.31 3.83
CA GLU A 29 -10.32 0.01 4.25
C GLU A 29 -11.01 -0.89 3.23
N ARG A 30 -11.44 -2.08 3.67
CA ARG A 30 -12.24 -2.98 2.83
C ARG A 30 -13.71 -2.90 3.23
N ILE A 31 -14.47 -2.14 2.46
CA ILE A 31 -15.91 -2.01 2.61
C ILE A 31 -16.59 -3.24 1.98
N GLU A 32 -17.61 -3.78 2.65
CA GLU A 32 -18.44 -4.84 2.09
C GLU A 32 -19.26 -4.31 0.92
N LYS A 33 -19.32 -5.10 -0.16
CA LYS A 33 -20.35 -4.89 -1.17
C LYS A 33 -21.61 -5.57 -0.67
N GLU A 34 -22.68 -4.80 -0.59
CA GLU A 34 -24.03 -5.31 -0.42
C GLU A 34 -24.36 -6.11 -1.69
N CYS A 35 -24.39 -7.44 -1.56
CA CYS A 35 -24.82 -8.33 -2.63
C CYS A 35 -26.25 -8.75 -2.33
N GLU A 36 -27.18 -8.48 -3.24
CA GLU A 36 -28.55 -9.00 -3.17
C GLU A 36 -28.53 -10.55 -3.24
N GLY A 37 -28.72 -11.19 -2.09
CA GLY A 37 -28.81 -12.65 -1.99
C GLY A 37 -28.43 -13.20 -0.62
N TRP A 38 -29.08 -14.28 -0.21
CA TRP A 38 -28.80 -14.98 1.05
C TRP A 38 -27.43 -15.67 1.00
N PHE A 39 -26.40 -15.03 1.56
CA PHE A 39 -25.08 -15.65 1.73
C PHE A 39 -25.06 -16.54 2.97
N ARG A 40 -24.95 -17.86 2.76
CA ARG A 40 -24.89 -18.88 3.84
C ARG A 40 -23.53 -18.95 4.54
N HIS A 41 -22.50 -18.27 4.02
CA HIS A 41 -21.15 -18.21 4.59
C HIS A 41 -20.52 -16.83 4.35
N ARG A 42 -20.06 -16.19 5.43
CA ARG A 42 -19.35 -14.90 5.43
C ARG A 42 -17.90 -15.16 5.83
N THR A 43 -17.01 -15.27 4.85
CA THR A 43 -15.62 -15.72 5.09
C THR A 43 -14.56 -14.63 4.86
N ARG A 44 -14.92 -13.51 4.21
CA ARG A 44 -13.96 -12.42 3.97
C ARG A 44 -13.95 -11.43 5.13
N ARG A 45 -12.75 -11.14 5.64
CA ARG A 45 -12.51 -10.09 6.63
C ARG A 45 -12.78 -8.72 6.01
N THR A 46 -13.59 -7.93 6.68
CA THR A 46 -13.99 -6.57 6.27
C THR A 46 -13.64 -5.57 7.36
N GLY A 47 -13.52 -4.30 6.99
CA GLY A 47 -13.04 -3.23 7.88
C GLY A 47 -11.64 -2.72 7.54
N ARG A 48 -11.13 -1.85 8.42
CA ARG A 48 -9.80 -1.23 8.29
C ARG A 48 -8.71 -2.19 8.71
N PHE A 49 -7.63 -2.23 7.93
CA PHE A 49 -6.43 -2.99 8.25
C PHE A 49 -5.21 -2.06 8.22
N PRO A 50 -4.49 -1.94 9.35
CA PRO A 50 -3.16 -1.35 9.36
C PRO A 50 -2.12 -2.42 9.02
N TYR A 51 -1.16 -2.07 8.19
CA TYR A 51 0.05 -2.85 7.94
C TYR A 51 1.25 -1.94 8.17
N GLN A 52 2.16 -2.37 9.03
CA GLN A 52 3.36 -1.61 9.37
C GLN A 52 4.58 -2.47 9.10
N VAL A 53 5.56 -1.91 8.40
CA VAL A 53 6.84 -2.57 8.14
C VAL A 53 7.98 -1.61 8.38
N ARG A 54 9.04 -2.10 9.03
CA ARG A 54 10.28 -1.35 9.20
C ARG A 54 11.24 -1.69 8.07
N LEU A 55 11.72 -0.65 7.40
CA LEU A 55 12.69 -0.76 6.33
C LEU A 55 14.11 -0.83 6.92
N PRO A 56 14.99 -1.70 6.41
CA PRO A 56 16.31 -1.93 6.99
C PRO A 56 17.33 -0.82 6.67
N HIS A 57 17.02 0.08 5.73
CA HIS A 57 17.91 1.14 5.28
C HIS A 57 17.13 2.42 5.02
N ASP A 58 17.83 3.55 5.01
CA ASP A 58 17.26 4.82 4.60
C ASP A 58 16.78 4.76 3.15
N VAL A 59 15.54 5.18 2.96
CA VAL A 59 14.87 5.23 1.66
C VAL A 59 14.75 6.68 1.20
N ASP A 60 14.77 6.86 -0.11
CA ASP A 60 14.55 8.15 -0.74
C ASP A 60 13.05 8.42 -0.82
N ALA A 61 12.56 9.27 0.09
CA ALA A 61 11.15 9.59 0.25
C ALA A 61 10.54 10.29 -0.98
N ASP A 62 11.34 11.07 -1.71
CA ASP A 62 10.89 11.85 -2.86
C ASP A 62 10.57 10.96 -4.07
N HIS A 63 11.13 9.74 -4.11
CA HIS A 63 11.00 8.79 -5.21
C HIS A 63 10.19 7.54 -4.85
N ILE A 64 9.39 7.58 -3.77
CA ILE A 64 8.51 6.47 -3.40
C ILE A 64 7.31 6.42 -4.35
N ASN A 65 6.98 5.22 -4.82
CA ASN A 65 5.80 4.97 -5.63
C ASN A 65 4.94 3.85 -5.03
N ALA A 66 3.62 4.02 -5.02
CA ALA A 66 2.67 3.03 -4.56
C ALA A 66 1.61 2.77 -5.64
N THR A 67 1.42 1.50 -6.00
CA THR A 67 0.45 1.08 -7.03
C THR A 67 -0.46 0.00 -6.48
N LEU A 68 -1.76 0.14 -6.69
CA LEU A 68 -2.76 -0.85 -6.32
C LEU A 68 -3.32 -1.49 -7.59
N ALA A 69 -2.99 -2.75 -7.82
CA ALA A 69 -3.47 -3.52 -8.97
C ALA A 69 -4.04 -4.87 -8.48
N ASP A 70 -5.23 -5.23 -8.96
CA ASP A 70 -5.90 -6.50 -8.65
C ASP A 70 -6.04 -6.82 -7.15
N GLY A 71 -6.12 -5.78 -6.31
CA GLY A 71 -6.21 -5.91 -4.85
C GLY A 71 -4.87 -6.12 -4.13
N VAL A 72 -3.75 -5.98 -4.84
CA VAL A 72 -2.39 -6.04 -4.29
C VAL A 72 -1.78 -4.65 -4.30
N LEU A 73 -1.48 -4.12 -3.11
CA LEU A 73 -0.72 -2.89 -2.96
C LEU A 73 0.77 -3.20 -3.10
N THR A 74 1.41 -2.59 -4.09
CA THR A 74 2.86 -2.65 -4.30
C THR A 74 3.46 -1.29 -3.99
N VAL A 75 4.34 -1.23 -2.99
CA VAL A 75 5.10 -0.03 -2.65
C VAL A 75 6.56 -0.23 -3.06
N ARG A 76 7.08 0.69 -3.87
CA ARG A 76 8.49 0.75 -4.29
C ARG A 76 9.15 1.91 -3.59
N ALA A 77 10.09 1.60 -2.70
CA ALA A 77 10.89 2.58 -1.97
C ALA A 77 12.36 2.41 -2.36
N PRO A 78 12.93 3.29 -3.20
CA PRO A 78 14.34 3.21 -3.57
C PRO A 78 15.25 3.52 -2.37
N LYS A 79 16.43 2.89 -2.34
CA LYS A 79 17.44 3.19 -1.33
C LYS A 79 17.99 4.60 -1.54
N SER A 80 18.21 5.32 -0.46
CA SER A 80 18.89 6.62 -0.51
C SER A 80 20.31 6.48 -1.09
N GLU A 81 20.78 7.51 -1.81
CA GLU A 81 22.16 7.60 -2.30
C GLU A 81 23.19 7.43 -1.17
N ALA A 82 22.86 7.90 0.04
CA ALA A 82 23.69 7.74 1.24
C ALA A 82 23.77 6.28 1.72
N ALA A 83 22.75 5.48 1.45
CA ALA A 83 22.67 4.07 1.82
C ALA A 83 23.29 3.13 0.76
N LYS A 84 23.78 3.65 -0.36
CA LYS A 84 24.49 2.84 -1.37
C LYS A 84 25.84 2.40 -0.81
N PRO A 85 26.20 1.09 -0.92
CA PRO A 85 27.46 0.59 -0.41
C PRO A 85 28.63 1.27 -1.12
N ARG A 86 29.49 1.96 -0.34
CA ARG A 86 30.72 2.57 -0.84
C ARG A 86 31.84 1.53 -0.84
N ARG A 87 32.58 1.43 -1.95
CA ARG A 87 33.80 0.62 -2.02
C ARG A 87 34.93 1.36 -1.31
N ILE A 88 35.44 0.78 -0.22
CA ILE A 88 36.64 1.28 0.47
C ILE A 88 37.85 0.61 -0.19
N ALA A 89 38.78 1.41 -0.71
CA ALA A 89 40.06 0.90 -1.19
C ALA A 89 40.98 0.58 0.00
N ILE A 90 41.56 -0.62 0.02
CA ILE A 90 42.55 -1.00 1.01
C ILE A 90 43.91 -0.46 0.53
N SER A 91 44.48 0.50 1.26
CA SER A 91 45.87 0.93 1.09
C SER A 91 46.79 0.08 1.95
N ALA A 92 47.75 -0.60 1.33
CA ALA A 92 48.82 -1.32 2.04
C ALA A 92 49.96 -0.35 2.39
N THR A 93 50.49 -0.50 3.61
CA THR A 93 51.69 0.20 4.11
C THR A 93 52.92 -0.65 3.86
#